data_AF-A0A830EY71-F1
#
_entry.id   AF-A0A830EY71-F1
#
_cell.length_a   1.000
_cell.length_b   1.000
_cell.length_c   1.000
_cell.angle_alpha   90.00
_cell.angle_beta   90.00
_cell.angle_gamma   90.00
#
_symmetry.space_group_name_H-M   'P 1'
#
loop_
_entity.id
_entity.type
_entity.pdbx_description
1 polymer ?
#
loop_
_entity_poly.entity_id
_entity_poly.type
_entity_poly.pdbx_seq_one_letter_code
_entity_poly.pdbx_strand_id
1 'polypeptide(L)'
;MGDRESTGPPDRQTLRLLERHLSRDARIETTRFDPDTYEPRLLRAHFDAARWPTGVEVVRLDVRWFETRDFSFHYLESGANEWECRWDRHPNDHNTRVHFHPPPGVGDAVDLALSSLHPLDVLSTVRTAITQRLDDHWTTD
;
A
#
# COMPACT_ATOMS: atom_id res chain seq x y z
N MET A 1 -31.03 -9.01 9.55
CA MET A 1 -29.63 -8.99 10.00
C MET A 1 -28.80 -8.96 8.73
N GLY A 2 -28.33 -7.79 8.30
CA GLY A 2 -27.63 -7.65 7.02
C GLY A 2 -26.25 -8.29 7.13
N ASP A 3 -25.92 -9.21 6.23
CA ASP A 3 -24.54 -9.65 6.06
C ASP A 3 -23.70 -8.42 5.74
N ARG A 4 -22.72 -8.10 6.59
CA ARG A 4 -21.67 -7.14 6.23
C ARG A 4 -21.00 -7.70 4.99
N GLU A 5 -21.04 -6.96 3.88
CA GLU A 5 -20.34 -7.39 2.66
C GLU A 5 -18.88 -7.68 3.03
N SER A 6 -18.43 -8.90 2.72
CA SER A 6 -17.04 -9.30 2.92
C SER A 6 -16.18 -8.84 1.74
N THR A 7 -14.88 -8.61 1.98
CA THR A 7 -13.92 -8.33 0.90
C THR A 7 -13.70 -9.54 -0.02
N GLY A 8 -14.22 -10.72 0.32
CA GLY A 8 -14.02 -11.93 -0.48
C GLY A 8 -12.59 -12.48 -0.41
N PRO A 9 -12.26 -13.48 -1.26
CA PRO A 9 -10.96 -14.14 -1.25
C PRO A 9 -9.85 -13.29 -1.89
N PRO A 10 -8.56 -13.55 -1.56
CA PRO A 10 -7.43 -12.88 -2.19
C PRO A 10 -7.35 -13.16 -3.70
N ASP A 11 -7.16 -12.09 -4.49
CA ASP A 11 -6.91 -12.21 -5.93
C ASP A 11 -5.44 -12.48 -6.19
N ARG A 12 -5.13 -13.77 -6.36
CA ARG A 12 -3.75 -14.25 -6.57
C ARG A 12 -3.15 -13.73 -7.87
N GLN A 13 -3.95 -13.53 -8.92
CA GLN A 13 -3.46 -13.07 -10.22
C GLN A 13 -3.07 -11.60 -10.15
N THR A 14 -3.89 -10.78 -9.50
CA THR A 14 -3.60 -9.37 -9.29
C THR A 14 -2.39 -9.18 -8.37
N LEU A 15 -2.27 -9.94 -7.29
CA LEU A 15 -1.08 -9.90 -6.42
C LEU A 15 0.21 -10.23 -7.20
N ARG A 16 0.20 -11.23 -8.09
CA ARG A 16 1.35 -11.52 -8.98
C ARG A 16 1.61 -10.43 -10.01
N LEU A 17 0.58 -9.77 -10.51
CA LEU A 17 0.74 -8.65 -11.43
C LEU A 17 1.46 -7.48 -10.74
N LEU A 18 1.00 -7.13 -9.53
CA LEU A 18 1.56 -6.05 -8.72
C LEU A 18 2.99 -6.37 -8.31
N GLU A 19 3.28 -7.61 -7.91
CA GLU A 19 4.63 -8.06 -7.59
C GLU A 19 5.59 -7.86 -8.76
N ARG A 20 5.22 -8.28 -9.98
CA ARG A 20 6.05 -8.09 -11.18
C ARG A 20 6.35 -6.62 -11.49
N HIS A 21 5.49 -5.70 -11.04
CA HIS A 21 5.72 -4.26 -11.24
C HIS A 21 6.58 -3.70 -10.11
N LEU A 22 6.36 -4.15 -8.87
CA LEU A 22 7.15 -3.79 -7.70
C LEU A 22 8.60 -4.26 -7.81
N SER A 23 8.85 -5.50 -8.24
CA SER A 23 10.21 -6.03 -8.41
C SER A 23 11.03 -5.39 -9.54
N ARG A 24 10.40 -4.56 -10.39
CA ARG A 24 11.09 -3.76 -11.43
C ARG A 24 11.38 -2.33 -10.98
N ASP A 25 10.87 -1.90 -9.84
CA ASP A 25 11.14 -0.58 -9.30
C ASP A 25 12.52 -0.59 -8.65
N ALA A 26 13.41 0.30 -9.09
CA ALA A 26 14.79 0.35 -8.61
C ALA A 26 14.91 0.66 -7.11
N ARG A 27 13.85 1.18 -6.47
CA ARG A 27 13.81 1.46 -5.03
C ARG A 27 13.45 0.23 -4.21
N ILE A 28 12.91 -0.82 -4.82
CA ILE A 28 12.53 -2.06 -4.16
C ILE A 28 13.73 -3.00 -4.13
N GLU A 29 14.15 -3.38 -2.93
CA GLU A 29 15.22 -4.35 -2.72
C GLU A 29 14.68 -5.78 -2.89
N THR A 30 13.54 -6.08 -2.27
CA THR A 30 12.94 -7.42 -2.31
C THR A 30 11.42 -7.39 -2.29
N THR A 31 10.81 -8.40 -2.91
CA THR A 31 9.38 -8.72 -2.80
C THR A 31 9.19 -10.11 -2.19
N ARG A 32 8.11 -10.28 -1.42
CA ARG A 32 7.73 -11.57 -0.83
C ARG A 32 6.22 -11.70 -0.74
N PHE A 33 5.71 -12.90 -1.02
CA PHE A 33 4.34 -13.26 -0.68
C PHE A 33 4.26 -13.93 0.69
N ASP A 34 3.14 -13.70 1.37
CA ASP A 34 2.79 -14.30 2.67
C ASP A 34 1.42 -15.00 2.57
N PRO A 35 1.28 -16.26 3.02
CA PRO A 35 2.33 -17.14 3.57
C PRO A 35 3.43 -17.49 2.57
N ASP A 36 3.09 -17.67 1.29
CA ASP A 36 4.04 -18.07 0.25
C ASP A 36 3.52 -17.75 -1.16
N THR A 37 4.31 -18.14 -2.16
CA THR A 37 4.00 -17.91 -3.57
C THR A 37 2.84 -18.76 -4.11
N TYR A 38 2.41 -19.82 -3.44
CA TYR A 38 1.33 -20.71 -3.89
C TYR A 38 -0.03 -20.17 -3.45
N GLU A 39 -0.14 -19.67 -2.23
CA GLU A 39 -1.34 -19.00 -1.70
C GLU A 39 -1.06 -17.56 -1.27
N PRO A 40 -0.74 -16.64 -2.20
CA PRO A 40 -0.46 -15.26 -1.84
C PRO A 40 -1.71 -14.59 -1.27
N ARG A 41 -1.60 -14.06 -0.05
CA ARG A 41 -2.64 -13.27 0.63
C ARG A 41 -2.18 -11.84 0.87
N LEU A 42 -0.89 -11.67 1.06
CA LEU A 42 -0.20 -10.40 1.23
C LEU A 42 1.04 -10.39 0.33
N LEU A 43 1.23 -9.31 -0.40
CA LEU A 43 2.48 -8.98 -1.07
C LEU A 43 3.21 -7.93 -0.25
N ARG A 44 4.43 -8.24 0.16
CA ARG A 44 5.31 -7.36 0.90
C ARG A 44 6.47 -6.95 0.01
N ALA A 45 6.63 -5.65 -0.22
CA ALA A 45 7.76 -5.09 -0.93
C ALA A 45 8.61 -4.28 0.05
N HIS A 46 9.87 -4.68 0.24
CA HIS A 46 10.83 -3.92 1.03
C HIS A 46 11.60 -2.99 0.12
N PHE A 47 11.71 -1.74 0.54
CA PHE A 47 12.53 -0.76 -0.15
C PHE A 47 13.97 -0.87 0.33
N ASP A 48 14.89 -0.47 -0.55
CA ASP A 48 16.31 -0.31 -0.24
C ASP A 48 16.48 0.84 0.76
N ALA A 49 16.54 0.49 2.06
CA ALA A 49 16.60 1.45 3.16
C ALA A 49 17.85 2.35 3.11
N ALA A 50 18.90 1.98 2.36
CA ALA A 50 20.06 2.84 2.14
C ALA A 50 19.71 4.12 1.35
N ARG A 51 18.52 4.16 0.73
CA ARG A 51 17.97 5.34 0.06
C ARG A 51 17.13 6.22 0.98
N TRP A 52 16.93 5.81 2.24
CA TRP A 52 16.23 6.60 3.25
C TRP A 52 17.21 7.30 4.19
N PRO A 53 16.79 8.41 4.83
CA PRO A 53 17.62 9.11 5.79
C PRO A 53 18.09 8.22 6.95
N THR A 54 19.20 8.62 7.56
CA THR A 54 19.74 7.98 8.77
C THR A 54 18.67 7.89 9.86
N GLY A 55 18.45 6.67 10.38
CA GLY A 55 17.50 6.41 11.46
C GLY A 55 16.19 5.75 10.99
N VAL A 56 15.97 5.61 9.68
CA VAL A 56 14.96 4.69 9.14
C VAL A 56 15.62 3.33 8.93
N GLU A 57 15.06 2.30 9.54
CA GLU A 57 15.62 0.94 9.54
C GLU A 57 14.90 0.02 8.54
N VAL A 58 13.58 0.16 8.44
CA VAL A 58 12.76 -0.64 7.51
C VAL A 58 11.78 0.27 6.81
N VAL A 59 11.69 0.09 5.49
CA VAL A 59 10.67 0.73 4.67
C VAL A 59 9.97 -0.32 3.83
N ARG A 60 8.65 -0.30 3.85
CA ARG A 60 7.87 -1.41 3.30
C ARG A 60 6.52 -0.96 2.78
N LEU A 61 6.09 -1.62 1.71
CA LEU A 61 4.72 -1.55 1.19
C LEU A 61 4.09 -2.94 1.29
N ASP A 62 3.07 -3.05 2.12
CA ASP A 62 2.23 -4.23 2.28
C ASP A 62 0.96 -4.06 1.43
N VAL A 63 0.69 -5.03 0.55
CA VAL A 63 -0.41 -4.98 -0.43
C VAL A 63 -1.31 -6.20 -0.30
N ARG A 64 -2.60 -5.95 -0.11
CA ARG A 64 -3.68 -6.93 -0.23
C ARG A 64 -4.60 -6.53 -1.38
N TRP A 65 -5.05 -7.52 -2.14
CA TRP A 65 -6.03 -7.33 -3.20
C TRP A 65 -6.99 -8.52 -3.23
N PHE A 66 -8.27 -8.25 -3.46
CA PHE A 66 -9.33 -9.24 -3.40
C PHE A 66 -10.13 -9.31 -4.70
N GLU A 67 -10.81 -10.44 -4.95
CA GLU A 67 -11.60 -10.65 -6.17
C GLU A 67 -12.78 -9.67 -6.30
N THR A 68 -13.24 -9.09 -5.18
CA THR A 68 -14.26 -8.00 -5.14
C THR A 68 -13.71 -6.63 -5.56
N ARG A 69 -12.43 -6.58 -5.96
CA ARG A 69 -11.63 -5.37 -6.19
C ARG A 69 -11.37 -4.55 -4.93
N ASP A 70 -11.68 -5.07 -3.75
CA ASP A 70 -11.25 -4.47 -2.49
C ASP A 70 -9.72 -4.61 -2.39
N PHE A 71 -9.08 -3.68 -1.69
CA PHE A 71 -7.63 -3.67 -1.54
C PHE A 71 -7.19 -2.90 -0.29
N SER A 72 -5.95 -3.13 0.11
CA SER A 72 -5.24 -2.29 1.07
C SER A 72 -3.79 -2.18 0.64
N PHE A 73 -3.31 -0.94 0.53
CA PHE A 73 -1.89 -0.62 0.43
C PHE A 73 -1.49 0.03 1.75
N HIS A 74 -0.53 -0.53 2.45
CA HIS A 74 -0.01 0.00 3.72
C HIS A 74 1.48 0.27 3.57
N TYR A 75 1.84 1.55 3.54
CA TYR A 75 3.22 1.98 3.53
C TYR A 75 3.66 2.28 4.96
N LEU A 76 4.85 1.82 5.32
CA LEU A 76 5.43 2.02 6.64
C LEU A 76 6.94 2.31 6.56
N GLU A 77 7.39 3.17 7.46
CA GLU A 77 8.76 3.52 7.78
C GLU A 77 8.92 3.23 9.28
N SER A 78 9.83 2.32 9.67
CA SER A 78 10.13 2.05 11.08
C SER A 78 11.56 2.46 11.41
N GLY A 79 11.80 2.82 12.67
CA GLY A 79 13.09 3.29 13.16
C GLY A 79 12.91 4.38 14.23
N ALA A 80 13.74 5.42 14.19
CA ALA A 80 13.69 6.51 15.16
C ALA A 80 12.41 7.36 15.06
N ASN A 81 11.88 7.53 13.84
CA ASN A 81 10.65 8.27 13.57
C ASN A 81 9.71 7.38 12.76
N GLU A 82 8.85 6.62 13.46
CA GLU A 82 7.86 5.78 12.81
C GLU A 82 6.86 6.60 12.00
N TRP A 83 6.57 6.16 10.79
CA TRP A 83 5.59 6.79 9.90
C TRP A 83 4.86 5.74 9.10
N GLU A 84 3.56 5.87 8.95
CA GLU A 84 2.77 4.96 8.11
C GLU A 84 1.57 5.66 7.49
N CYS A 85 1.06 5.12 6.39
CA CYS A 85 -0.21 5.54 5.82
C CYS A 85 -0.84 4.39 5.02
N ARG A 86 -2.16 4.50 4.74
CA ARG A 86 -2.89 3.43 4.04
C ARG A 86 -3.81 3.97 2.96
N TRP A 87 -3.88 3.25 1.84
CA TRP A 87 -4.92 3.42 0.81
C TRP A 87 -5.77 2.18 0.79
N ASP A 88 -7.03 2.33 1.18
CA ASP A 88 -7.93 1.23 1.40
C ASP A 88 -9.15 1.34 0.50
N ARG A 89 -9.60 0.19 0.02
CA ARG A 89 -10.95 0.00 -0.52
C ARG A 89 -11.56 -1.21 0.15
N HIS A 90 -12.63 -1.01 0.92
CA HIS A 90 -13.37 -2.11 1.53
C HIS A 90 -14.82 -1.72 1.79
N PRO A 91 -15.72 -2.69 2.00
CA PRO A 91 -17.07 -2.43 2.45
C PRO A 91 -17.07 -1.64 3.78
N ASN A 92 -17.90 -0.61 3.85
CA ASN A 92 -18.13 0.18 5.06
C ASN A 92 -19.52 0.84 4.99
N ASP A 93 -20.02 1.26 6.15
CA ASP A 93 -21.38 1.80 6.30
C ASP A 93 -21.41 3.35 6.35
N HIS A 94 -20.27 4.02 6.16
CA HIS A 94 -20.09 5.41 6.63
C HIS A 94 -19.46 6.38 5.62
N ASN A 95 -18.81 5.91 4.56
CA ASN A 95 -18.15 6.78 3.57
C ASN A 95 -18.06 6.14 2.17
N THR A 96 -17.35 6.79 1.24
CA THR A 96 -17.06 6.15 -0.05
C THR A 96 -16.11 4.97 0.17
N ARG A 97 -16.30 3.85 -0.54
CA ARG A 97 -15.54 2.62 -0.30
C ARG A 97 -14.02 2.82 -0.32
N VAL A 98 -13.52 3.81 -1.07
CA VAL A 98 -12.09 4.12 -1.24
C VAL A 98 -11.70 5.30 -0.35
N HIS A 99 -10.72 5.11 0.52
CA HIS A 99 -10.30 6.14 1.47
C HIS A 99 -8.80 6.04 1.79
N PHE A 100 -8.25 7.15 2.25
CA PHE A 100 -6.86 7.27 2.70
C PHE A 100 -6.83 7.39 4.23
N HIS A 101 -5.98 6.59 4.88
CA HIS A 101 -5.65 6.74 6.30
C HIS A 101 -4.32 7.49 6.41
N PRO A 102 -4.31 8.71 6.98
CA PRO A 102 -3.07 9.42 7.27
C PRO A 102 -2.31 8.75 8.43
N PRO A 103 -1.09 9.20 8.73
CA PRO A 103 -0.34 8.69 9.87
C PRO A 103 -1.10 8.83 11.19
N PRO A 104 -0.87 7.93 12.15
CA PRO A 104 -1.48 8.02 13.47
C PRO A 104 -1.31 9.41 14.09
N GLY A 105 -2.40 9.99 14.56
CA GLY A 105 -2.41 11.32 15.21
C GLY A 105 -2.50 12.53 14.26
N VAL A 106 -2.47 12.34 12.94
CA VAL A 106 -2.63 13.43 11.96
C VAL A 106 -4.11 13.74 11.70
N GLY A 107 -4.97 12.72 11.67
CA GLY A 107 -6.40 12.90 11.44
C GLY A 107 -7.13 11.60 11.16
N ASP A 108 -8.43 11.71 10.88
CA ASP A 108 -9.27 10.58 10.50
C ASP A 108 -9.07 10.17 9.02
N ALA A 109 -9.60 9.01 8.65
CA ALA A 109 -9.62 8.56 7.27
C ALA A 109 -10.46 9.50 6.39
N VAL A 110 -9.96 9.79 5.19
CA VAL A 110 -10.61 10.71 4.24
C VAL A 110 -10.98 10.00 2.95
N ASP A 111 -12.13 10.36 2.37
CA ASP A 111 -12.55 9.84 1.07
C ASP A 111 -11.49 10.13 0.00
N LEU A 112 -11.21 9.14 -0.85
CA LEU A 112 -10.23 9.24 -1.90
C LEU A 112 -10.84 8.90 -3.26
N ALA A 113 -10.89 9.90 -4.15
CA ALA A 113 -11.26 9.69 -5.54
C ALA A 113 -10.05 9.16 -6.33
N LEU A 114 -10.19 7.96 -6.90
CA LEU A 114 -9.25 7.41 -7.86
C LEU A 114 -9.82 7.54 -9.28
N SER A 115 -9.00 7.95 -10.23
CA SER A 115 -9.38 8.04 -11.65
C SER A 115 -9.67 6.68 -12.28
N SER A 116 -9.12 5.60 -11.70
CA SER A 116 -9.28 4.22 -12.14
C SER A 116 -9.10 3.28 -10.96
N LEU A 117 -9.84 2.17 -10.97
CA LEU A 117 -9.67 1.05 -10.02
C LEU A 117 -8.89 -0.12 -10.64
N HIS A 118 -8.29 0.07 -11.81
CA HIS A 118 -7.39 -0.93 -12.38
C HIS A 118 -6.14 -1.06 -11.49
N PRO A 119 -5.67 -2.27 -11.15
CA PRO A 119 -4.61 -2.46 -10.15
C PRO A 119 -3.32 -1.67 -10.42
N LEU A 120 -2.94 -1.53 -11.69
CA LEU A 120 -1.73 -0.79 -12.07
C LEU A 120 -1.89 0.73 -11.91
N ASP A 121 -3.09 1.25 -12.11
CA ASP A 121 -3.37 2.67 -11.94
C ASP A 121 -3.40 3.02 -10.44
N VAL A 122 -3.99 2.16 -9.60
CA VAL A 122 -3.94 2.30 -8.14
C VAL A 122 -2.50 2.24 -7.64
N LEU A 123 -1.70 1.26 -8.10
CA LEU A 123 -0.28 1.17 -7.76
C LEU A 123 0.50 2.43 -8.19
N SER A 124 0.18 2.99 -9.37
CA SER A 124 0.81 4.22 -9.85
C SER A 124 0.51 5.40 -8.91
N THR A 125 -0.74 5.56 -8.48
CA THR A 125 -1.14 6.60 -7.52
C THR A 125 -0.39 6.46 -6.20
N VAL A 126 -0.33 5.25 -5.65
CA VAL A 126 0.40 4.95 -4.39
C VAL A 126 1.89 5.26 -4.55
N ARG A 127 2.51 4.88 -5.66
CA ARG A 127 3.93 5.19 -5.94
C ARG A 127 4.19 6.68 -6.05
N THR A 128 3.30 7.43 -6.69
CA THR A 128 3.43 8.89 -6.77
C THR A 128 3.37 9.51 -5.38
N ALA A 129 2.42 9.10 -4.54
CA ALA A 129 2.30 9.61 -3.18
C ALA A 129 3.51 9.26 -2.29
N ILE A 130 4.05 8.04 -2.41
CA ILE A 130 5.30 7.66 -1.72
C ILE A 130 6.46 8.53 -2.22
N THR A 131 6.55 8.78 -3.53
CA THR A 131 7.60 9.65 -4.10
C THR A 131 7.49 11.07 -3.54
N GLN A 132 6.27 11.64 -3.51
CA GLN A 132 6.02 12.94 -2.91
C GLN A 132 6.39 12.98 -1.43
N ARG A 133 6.09 11.94 -0.64
CA ARG A 133 6.50 11.86 0.77
C ARG A 133 8.02 11.88 0.95
N LEU A 134 8.77 11.29 0.00
CA LEU A 134 10.22 11.33 -0.01
C LEU A 134 10.72 12.73 -0.40
N ASP A 135 10.11 13.33 -1.42
CA ASP A 135 10.51 14.65 -1.92
C ASP A 135 10.18 15.77 -0.93
N ASP A 136 8.96 15.80 -0.37
CA ASP A 136 8.48 16.86 0.55
C ASP A 136 9.24 16.88 1.88
N HIS A 137 9.71 15.71 2.32
CA HIS A 137 10.49 15.65 3.54
C HIS A 137 12.00 15.78 3.28
N TRP A 138 12.49 15.41 2.10
CA TRP A 138 13.93 15.17 1.92
C TRP A 138 14.55 15.70 0.61
N THR A 139 13.84 16.50 -0.18
CA THR A 139 14.47 17.42 -1.14
C THR A 139 14.80 18.73 -0.42
N THR A 140 15.99 18.77 0.19
CA THR A 140 16.67 20.04 0.45
C THR A 140 17.96 19.99 -0.35
N ASP A 141 17.97 20.67 -1.49
CA ASP A 141 19.22 21.15 -2.10
C ASP A 141 19.68 22.40 -1.32
#